data_AF-A0A8H7M7J7-F1
#
_entry.id   AF-A0A8H7M7J7-F1
#
_cell.length_a   1.000
_cell.length_b   1.000
_cell.length_c   1.000
_cell.angle_alpha   90.00
_cell.angle_beta   90.00
_cell.angle_gamma   90.00
#
_symmetry.space_group_name_H-M   'P 1'
#
loop_
_entity.id
_entity.type
_entity.pdbx_description
1 polymer ?
#
loop_
_entity_poly.entity_id
_entity_poly.type
_entity_poly.pdbx_seq_one_letter_code
_entity_poly.pdbx_strand_id
1 'polypeptide(L)'
;MTMTTSSEDDSKSPHHLILYFGLDSYQTPSNQNKLVFGITLMGTLYIGFTIQDSPSSTGISVRSGTHLQNALGNNSEFLINHTATSRFQDNLSKLPEHKFITAWPSSGWTNDVISAIYLIYIASLTGRIPIIPPFTPSHVGSISEVGPLEFGDVFDVSRLANELGMHILEWREVKNSALDTHLAKGSIQPEVEKIGCWSTWALSSFSNGQPRYSDVPGLYNLDISYTPVPDSFTLSGGSKKGQYYLSLWSLASLAYRATREWAYGVQSSRTLPLTSGTANEEEWWKDYAPYWPKIGVHLHWTSQLLELAQGYLRRHFKVKDGEPIPPFISVHVRRADFAGWCPSNMSREACFATPDDYAKRVREVQASLRLQSTPIDVRSVLVTSDERDPGWWEEMAEFGPEWGWVDHKAEGTVEKYGKWYPVVLDAVFQSLGTGFVGTDRSTMSLLSQRRVESWNNGVASLVKWGSPNADAH
;
A
#
# COMPACT_ATOMS: atom_id res chain seq x y z
N MET A 1 16.55 -64.82 -23.67
CA MET A 1 16.81 -64.79 -22.23
C MET A 1 15.92 -63.69 -21.66
N THR A 2 14.99 -64.14 -20.85
CA THR A 2 13.78 -63.50 -20.32
C THR A 2 14.08 -62.52 -19.20
N MET A 3 13.27 -61.47 -19.05
CA MET A 3 12.74 -60.95 -17.76
C MET A 3 11.59 -59.96 -18.11
N THR A 4 10.33 -60.39 -18.13
CA THR A 4 9.33 -60.45 -17.04
C THR A 4 8.90 -59.09 -16.46
N THR A 5 7.63 -58.78 -16.71
CA THR A 5 6.77 -57.80 -16.05
C THR A 5 6.27 -58.34 -14.70
N SER A 6 6.13 -57.48 -13.69
CA SER A 6 5.12 -57.65 -12.63
C SER A 6 4.68 -56.29 -12.06
N SER A 7 3.39 -56.26 -11.75
CA SER A 7 2.52 -55.18 -11.34
C SER A 7 2.56 -54.84 -9.85
N GLU A 8 1.98 -53.67 -9.53
CA GLU A 8 1.26 -53.28 -8.30
C GLU A 8 1.98 -53.38 -6.94
N ASP A 9 2.18 -52.22 -6.28
CA ASP A 9 1.36 -51.92 -5.10
C ASP A 9 1.35 -50.40 -4.84
N ASP A 10 0.14 -49.85 -4.75
CA ASP A 10 -0.19 -48.42 -4.71
C ASP A 10 -0.85 -48.16 -3.35
N SER A 11 -0.11 -47.62 -2.38
CA SER A 11 -0.71 -47.23 -1.10
C SER A 11 -0.07 -45.99 -0.45
N LYS A 12 -0.81 -44.87 -0.62
CA LYS A 12 -1.14 -43.84 0.37
C LYS A 12 -0.01 -43.01 1.01
N SER A 13 0.17 -41.81 0.46
CA SER A 13 0.69 -40.60 1.13
C SER A 13 -0.06 -39.37 0.55
N PRO A 14 -0.75 -38.53 1.35
CA PRO A 14 -1.49 -37.39 0.83
C PRO A 14 -0.54 -36.22 0.58
N HIS A 15 -0.24 -35.96 -0.69
CA HIS A 15 0.48 -34.76 -1.12
C HIS A 15 -0.51 -33.59 -1.22
N HIS A 16 -0.44 -32.63 -0.28
CA HIS A 16 -1.15 -31.34 -0.36
C HIS A 16 -0.35 -30.36 -1.23
N LEU A 17 -1.01 -29.78 -2.25
CA LEU A 17 -0.35 -29.00 -3.29
C LEU A 17 -0.88 -27.56 -3.33
N ILE A 18 0.06 -26.63 -3.16
CA ILE A 18 -0.05 -25.22 -3.56
C ILE A 18 0.35 -25.15 -5.04
N LEU A 19 -0.67 -24.93 -5.88
CA LEU A 19 -0.70 -24.76 -7.34
C LEU A 19 0.24 -25.65 -8.19
N TYR A 20 -0.25 -26.84 -8.57
CA TYR A 20 0.03 -27.54 -9.84
C TYR A 20 -1.18 -28.42 -10.22
N PHE A 21 -1.44 -28.66 -11.51
CA PHE A 21 -2.30 -29.78 -11.95
C PHE A 21 -1.72 -30.46 -13.18
N GLY A 22 -1.69 -31.80 -13.10
CA GLY A 22 -1.13 -32.73 -14.07
C GLY A 22 -2.04 -33.03 -15.25
N LEU A 23 -1.43 -33.76 -16.19
CA LEU A 23 -1.88 -34.15 -17.50
C LEU A 23 -2.96 -35.23 -17.46
N ASP A 24 -3.94 -35.11 -18.35
CA ASP A 24 -4.63 -36.26 -18.94
C ASP A 24 -4.63 -36.12 -20.47
N SER A 25 -4.41 -37.25 -21.11
CA SER A 25 -4.13 -37.46 -22.53
C SER A 25 -5.33 -37.20 -23.44
N TYR A 26 -5.10 -36.61 -24.61
CA TYR A 26 -5.83 -36.98 -25.83
C TYR A 26 -4.94 -36.85 -27.08
N GLN A 27 -4.96 -37.91 -27.90
CA GLN A 27 -4.22 -38.04 -29.17
C GLN A 27 -4.90 -37.24 -30.31
N THR A 28 -4.05 -36.53 -31.07
CA THR A 28 -3.96 -36.20 -32.53
C THR A 28 -5.13 -36.53 -33.50
N PRO A 29 -5.26 -35.92 -34.73
CA PRO A 29 -4.20 -35.29 -35.54
C PRO A 29 -4.53 -34.05 -36.43
N SER A 30 -3.44 -33.42 -36.89
CA SER A 30 -3.15 -32.86 -38.24
C SER A 30 -4.05 -31.81 -38.94
N ASN A 31 -3.36 -30.72 -39.34
CA ASN A 31 -3.41 -29.96 -40.60
C ASN A 31 -4.77 -29.58 -41.21
N GLN A 32 -5.01 -28.28 -41.37
CA GLN A 32 -4.94 -27.59 -42.68
C GLN A 32 -4.97 -26.06 -42.54
N ASN A 33 -4.22 -25.41 -43.42
CA ASN A 33 -4.20 -23.97 -43.69
C ASN A 33 -5.60 -23.42 -44.03
N LYS A 34 -5.89 -22.19 -43.61
CA LYS A 34 -6.38 -21.11 -44.50
C LYS A 34 -6.39 -19.74 -43.81
N LEU A 35 -5.84 -18.79 -44.54
CA LEU A 35 -5.84 -17.34 -44.34
C LEU A 35 -7.24 -16.78 -44.68
N VAL A 36 -7.68 -15.70 -44.01
CA VAL A 36 -8.15 -14.42 -44.59
C VAL A 36 -8.90 -13.56 -43.55
N PHE A 37 -8.63 -12.26 -43.67
CA PHE A 37 -9.04 -11.07 -42.92
C PHE A 37 -10.54 -10.88 -42.61
N GLY A 38 -10.80 -10.15 -41.53
CA GLY A 38 -12.07 -9.47 -41.28
C GLY A 38 -12.04 -8.62 -40.00
N ILE A 39 -11.56 -7.38 -40.10
CA ILE A 39 -11.84 -6.34 -39.09
C ILE A 39 -13.31 -5.97 -39.23
N THR A 40 -14.07 -6.06 -38.15
CA THR A 40 -15.34 -5.33 -38.01
C THR A 40 -15.43 -4.81 -36.58
N LEU A 41 -15.07 -3.53 -36.43
CA LEU A 41 -15.29 -2.74 -35.24
C LEU A 41 -16.66 -2.08 -35.39
N MET A 42 -17.68 -2.55 -34.66
CA MET A 42 -19.01 -1.94 -34.61
C MET A 42 -19.54 -2.16 -33.19
N GLY A 43 -19.70 -1.08 -32.42
CA GLY A 43 -20.27 -1.16 -31.08
C GLY A 43 -20.11 0.10 -30.22
N THR A 44 -20.71 1.20 -30.68
CA THR A 44 -21.28 2.34 -29.95
C THR A 44 -20.74 2.69 -28.55
N LEU A 45 -19.97 3.77 -28.45
CA LEU A 45 -19.64 4.44 -27.19
C LEU A 45 -20.86 5.27 -26.73
N TYR A 46 -21.54 4.86 -25.67
CA TYR A 46 -22.51 5.72 -24.99
C TYR A 46 -21.75 6.71 -24.10
N ILE A 47 -21.61 7.96 -24.56
CA ILE A 47 -21.25 9.07 -23.67
C ILE A 47 -22.56 9.57 -23.07
N GLY A 48 -22.87 9.13 -21.85
CA GLY A 48 -23.95 9.72 -21.06
C GLY A 48 -23.48 11.04 -20.48
N PHE A 49 -24.14 12.15 -20.87
CA PHE A 49 -24.05 13.40 -20.12
C PHE A 49 -25.07 13.36 -18.98
N THR A 50 -24.61 13.41 -17.74
CA THR A 50 -25.46 13.78 -16.61
C THR A 50 -25.44 15.30 -16.47
N ILE A 51 -26.57 15.95 -16.78
CA ILE A 51 -26.87 17.29 -16.31
C ILE A 51 -27.19 17.15 -14.82
N GLN A 52 -26.46 17.89 -14.00
CA GLN A 52 -26.54 17.85 -12.55
C GLN A 52 -27.74 18.69 -12.08
N ASP A 53 -28.89 18.04 -11.86
CA ASP A 53 -29.97 18.59 -11.05
C ASP A 53 -30.02 17.82 -9.72
N SER A 54 -29.86 18.56 -8.61
CA SER A 54 -29.95 18.04 -7.24
C SER A 54 -31.28 17.31 -6.99
N PRO A 55 -31.28 16.06 -6.47
CA PRO A 55 -32.52 15.45 -6.02
C PRO A 55 -32.75 15.74 -4.53
N SER A 56 -33.77 16.56 -4.27
CA SER A 56 -34.54 16.52 -3.03
C SER A 56 -35.09 15.12 -2.78
N SER A 57 -35.02 14.69 -1.52
CA SER A 57 -35.48 13.42 -0.96
C SER A 57 -36.83 12.93 -1.49
N THR A 58 -36.86 11.77 -2.15
CA THR A 58 -38.03 10.88 -2.16
C THR A 58 -37.56 9.43 -2.15
N GLY A 59 -38.01 8.68 -1.14
CA GLY A 59 -37.54 7.33 -0.85
C GLY A 59 -38.06 6.28 -1.81
N ILE A 60 -37.18 5.36 -2.19
CA ILE A 60 -37.53 4.07 -2.80
C ILE A 60 -37.35 3.01 -1.73
N SER A 61 -38.45 2.39 -1.32
CA SER A 61 -38.47 1.23 -0.43
C SER A 61 -37.82 0.04 -1.13
N VAL A 62 -36.60 -0.29 -0.72
CA VAL A 62 -35.98 -1.58 -1.04
C VAL A 62 -36.54 -2.61 -0.06
N ARG A 63 -37.18 -3.65 -0.61
CA ARG A 63 -37.60 -4.83 0.15
C ARG A 63 -36.39 -5.40 0.89
N SER A 64 -36.47 -5.37 2.22
CA SER A 64 -35.55 -6.05 3.13
C SER A 64 -35.61 -7.55 2.86
N GLY A 65 -34.63 -8.06 2.11
CA GLY A 65 -34.20 -9.44 2.19
C GLY A 65 -33.19 -9.51 3.33
N THR A 66 -33.59 -10.13 4.43
CA THR A 66 -32.73 -10.41 5.58
C THR A 66 -31.65 -11.43 5.17
N HIS A 67 -30.60 -10.97 4.50
CA HIS A 67 -29.29 -11.59 4.66
C HIS A 67 -28.68 -10.91 5.88
N LEU A 68 -28.63 -11.63 7.00
CA LEU A 68 -27.65 -11.33 8.04
C LEU A 68 -26.27 -11.36 7.34
N GLN A 69 -25.76 -10.19 6.96
CA GLN A 69 -24.32 -10.01 6.86
C GLN A 69 -23.83 -10.19 8.30
N ASN A 70 -23.44 -11.41 8.64
CA ASN A 70 -22.54 -11.59 9.77
C ASN A 70 -21.38 -10.64 9.47
N ALA A 71 -21.10 -9.70 10.38
CA ALA A 71 -19.87 -8.94 10.31
C ALA A 71 -18.75 -9.94 10.00
N LEU A 72 -17.91 -9.65 9.02
CA LEU A 72 -16.66 -10.37 8.85
C LEU A 72 -15.95 -10.17 10.19
N GLY A 73 -16.05 -11.19 11.05
CA GLY A 73 -15.58 -11.19 12.42
C GLY A 73 -14.06 -11.14 12.44
N ASN A 74 -13.44 -11.67 13.49
CA ASN A 74 -12.00 -11.79 13.51
C ASN A 74 -11.53 -12.56 12.25
N ASN A 75 -10.76 -11.91 11.36
CA ASN A 75 -10.35 -12.48 10.09
C ASN A 75 -9.57 -13.79 10.26
N SER A 76 -8.95 -14.02 11.43
CA SER A 76 -8.28 -15.28 11.76
C SER A 76 -9.23 -16.47 12.00
N GLU A 77 -10.53 -16.24 12.23
CA GLU A 77 -11.54 -17.32 12.27
C GLU A 77 -11.60 -18.09 10.94
N PHE A 78 -11.16 -17.44 9.86
CA PHE A 78 -11.06 -18.02 8.54
C PHE A 78 -9.89 -19.02 8.41
N LEU A 79 -8.86 -18.93 9.27
CA LEU A 79 -7.71 -19.83 9.26
C LEU A 79 -8.00 -21.13 10.00
N ILE A 80 -7.51 -22.25 9.46
CA ILE A 80 -7.78 -23.60 9.99
C ILE A 80 -7.34 -23.75 11.45
N ASN A 81 -6.14 -23.26 11.79
CA ASN A 81 -5.61 -23.37 13.15
C ASN A 81 -5.94 -22.14 14.00
N HIS A 82 -6.65 -21.16 13.43
CA HIS A 82 -6.94 -19.84 14.01
C HIS A 82 -5.72 -19.04 14.51
N THR A 83 -4.51 -19.59 14.31
CA THR A 83 -3.22 -19.08 14.77
C THR A 83 -2.13 -19.45 13.75
N ALA A 84 -1.00 -18.76 13.82
CA ALA A 84 0.14 -18.99 12.95
C ALA A 84 0.78 -20.37 13.18
N THR A 85 1.25 -20.98 12.09
CA THR A 85 1.89 -22.30 12.07
C THR A 85 3.35 -22.20 11.63
N SER A 86 4.15 -23.26 11.81
CA SER A 86 5.53 -23.31 11.27
C SER A 86 5.55 -23.24 9.73
N ARG A 87 4.43 -23.59 9.10
CA ARG A 87 4.24 -23.72 7.66
C ARG A 87 2.97 -23.01 7.19
N PHE A 88 3.03 -22.10 6.22
CA PHE A 88 1.84 -21.39 5.74
C PHE A 88 0.85 -22.34 5.06
N GLN A 89 1.36 -23.43 4.47
CA GLN A 89 0.59 -24.51 3.85
C GLN A 89 -0.42 -25.10 4.83
N ASP A 90 -0.07 -25.24 6.11
CA ASP A 90 -0.93 -25.88 7.10
C ASP A 90 -2.20 -25.06 7.40
N ASN A 91 -2.10 -23.74 7.21
CA ASN A 91 -3.21 -22.79 7.35
C ASN A 91 -3.99 -22.55 6.05
N LEU A 92 -3.35 -22.62 4.88
CA LEU A 92 -3.98 -22.27 3.60
C LEU A 92 -4.42 -23.48 2.76
N SER A 93 -3.73 -24.62 2.84
CA SER A 93 -3.92 -25.74 1.89
C SER A 93 -5.25 -26.49 2.04
N LYS A 94 -5.92 -26.39 3.20
CA LYS A 94 -7.23 -27.03 3.44
C LYS A 94 -8.41 -26.08 3.17
N LEU A 95 -8.16 -24.94 2.51
CA LEU A 95 -9.18 -23.97 2.08
C LEU A 95 -9.29 -23.98 0.53
N PRO A 96 -9.65 -25.11 -0.12
CA PRO A 96 -9.55 -25.27 -1.57
C PRO A 96 -10.45 -24.32 -2.38
N GLU A 97 -11.55 -23.86 -1.79
CA GLU A 97 -12.46 -22.89 -2.40
C GLU A 97 -11.89 -21.47 -2.44
N HIS A 98 -10.79 -21.22 -1.73
CA HIS A 98 -10.23 -19.88 -1.55
C HIS A 98 -8.86 -19.77 -2.23
N LYS A 99 -8.61 -18.57 -2.76
CA LYS A 99 -7.38 -18.23 -3.43
C LYS A 99 -6.78 -17.01 -2.76
N PHE A 100 -5.47 -17.04 -2.59
CA PHE A 100 -4.75 -15.99 -1.88
C PHE A 100 -3.85 -15.21 -2.82
N ILE A 101 -3.53 -13.97 -2.45
CA ILE A 101 -2.54 -13.15 -3.13
C ILE A 101 -1.72 -12.39 -2.10
N THR A 102 -0.42 -12.26 -2.36
CA THR A 102 0.50 -11.49 -1.52
C THR A 102 1.54 -10.81 -2.41
N ALA A 103 2.23 -9.83 -1.86
CA ALA A 103 3.31 -9.10 -2.49
C ALA A 103 4.31 -8.67 -1.41
N TRP A 104 5.52 -8.26 -1.79
CA TRP A 104 6.58 -7.95 -0.83
C TRP A 104 6.92 -6.45 -0.83
N PRO A 105 6.73 -5.72 0.29
CA PRO A 105 7.10 -4.32 0.42
C PRO A 105 8.61 -4.17 0.34
N SER A 106 9.07 -3.02 -0.16
CA SER A 106 10.50 -2.84 -0.49
C SER A 106 10.92 -1.37 -0.54
N SER A 107 10.18 -0.47 0.11
CA SER A 107 10.32 0.97 -0.07
C SER A 107 10.23 1.76 1.24
N GLY A 108 10.01 3.06 1.16
CA GLY A 108 9.59 3.89 2.29
C GLY A 108 8.19 3.49 2.78
N TRP A 109 7.91 3.69 4.08
CA TRP A 109 6.66 3.22 4.71
C TRP A 109 5.38 3.63 3.95
N THR A 110 5.27 4.88 3.50
CA THR A 110 4.07 5.34 2.76
C THR A 110 3.95 4.72 1.36
N ASN A 111 5.07 4.39 0.72
CA ASN A 111 5.06 3.62 -0.53
C ASN A 111 4.61 2.17 -0.29
N ASP A 112 4.95 1.60 0.86
CA ASP A 112 4.49 0.27 1.24
C ASP A 112 3.00 0.28 1.62
N VAL A 113 2.47 1.36 2.22
CA VAL A 113 1.02 1.57 2.40
C VAL A 113 0.29 1.61 1.06
N ILE A 114 0.82 2.38 0.09
CA ILE A 114 0.31 2.41 -1.30
C ILE A 114 0.35 1.00 -1.92
N SER A 115 1.43 0.25 -1.68
CA SER A 115 1.59 -1.11 -2.18
C SER A 115 0.57 -2.07 -1.57
N ALA A 116 0.25 -1.92 -0.28
CA ALA A 116 -0.82 -2.68 0.38
C ALA A 116 -2.20 -2.36 -0.22
N ILE A 117 -2.48 -1.08 -0.50
CA ILE A 117 -3.73 -0.67 -1.18
C ILE A 117 -3.83 -1.33 -2.56
N TYR A 118 -2.75 -1.34 -3.35
CA TYR A 118 -2.74 -2.04 -4.64
C TYR A 118 -2.95 -3.54 -4.50
N LEU A 119 -2.32 -4.18 -3.51
CA LEU A 119 -2.49 -5.61 -3.25
C LEU A 119 -3.95 -5.95 -2.97
N ILE A 120 -4.60 -5.21 -2.08
CA ILE A 120 -6.03 -5.39 -1.75
C ILE A 120 -6.89 -5.11 -2.99
N TYR A 121 -6.56 -4.08 -3.78
CA TYR A 121 -7.30 -3.78 -5.00
C TYR A 121 -7.19 -4.89 -6.05
N ILE A 122 -6.00 -5.46 -6.29
CA ILE A 122 -5.85 -6.61 -7.20
C ILE A 122 -6.58 -7.83 -6.64
N ALA A 123 -6.54 -8.02 -5.32
CA ALA A 123 -7.25 -9.12 -4.67
C ALA A 123 -8.77 -9.04 -4.92
N SER A 124 -9.37 -7.85 -4.79
CA SER A 124 -10.79 -7.64 -5.09
C SER A 124 -11.13 -7.86 -6.58
N LEU A 125 -10.27 -7.40 -7.50
CA LEU A 125 -10.45 -7.64 -8.94
C LEU A 125 -10.36 -9.13 -9.33
N THR A 126 -9.64 -9.93 -8.56
CA THR A 126 -9.33 -11.32 -8.90
C THR A 126 -10.09 -12.35 -8.05
N GLY A 127 -10.96 -11.90 -7.15
CA GLY A 127 -11.71 -12.76 -6.22
C GLY A 127 -10.78 -13.54 -5.29
N ARG A 128 -9.74 -12.88 -4.76
CA ARG A 128 -8.73 -13.47 -3.87
C ARG A 128 -8.73 -12.77 -2.52
N ILE A 129 -8.26 -13.50 -1.50
CA ILE A 129 -7.99 -12.96 -0.17
C ILE A 129 -6.55 -12.42 -0.15
N PRO A 130 -6.31 -11.13 0.11
CA PRO A 130 -4.96 -10.61 0.27
C PRO A 130 -4.37 -11.08 1.60
N ILE A 131 -3.10 -11.49 1.57
CA ILE A 131 -2.27 -11.72 2.76
C ILE A 131 -1.25 -10.57 2.82
N ILE A 132 -1.49 -9.63 3.73
CA ILE A 132 -0.73 -8.40 3.89
C ILE A 132 0.52 -8.70 4.73
N PRO A 133 1.72 -8.37 4.23
CA PRO A 133 2.93 -8.48 5.03
C PRO A 133 3.09 -7.30 6.00
N PRO A 134 3.94 -7.43 7.02
CA PRO A 134 4.32 -6.28 7.83
C PRO A 134 5.13 -5.25 7.02
N PHE A 135 5.17 -4.03 7.53
CA PHE A 135 6.09 -2.99 7.05
C PHE A 135 7.51 -3.26 7.57
N THR A 136 8.50 -3.09 6.69
CA THR A 136 9.92 -3.27 7.02
C THR A 136 10.61 -1.91 7.11
N PRO A 137 11.50 -1.70 8.08
CA PRO A 137 12.09 -0.39 8.31
C PRO A 137 13.12 -0.07 7.22
N SER A 138 12.92 1.04 6.53
CA SER A 138 13.86 1.58 5.52
C SER A 138 14.50 2.89 5.96
N HIS A 139 13.79 3.71 6.75
CA HIS A 139 14.25 5.03 7.20
C HIS A 139 14.36 5.18 8.72
N VAL A 140 13.93 4.17 9.49
CA VAL A 140 13.87 4.24 10.97
C VAL A 140 14.89 3.33 11.67
N GLY A 141 15.68 2.57 10.91
CA GLY A 141 16.67 1.61 11.39
C GLY A 141 16.66 0.34 10.55
N SER A 142 17.40 -0.69 10.96
CA SER A 142 17.34 -2.01 10.32
C SER A 142 16.23 -2.89 10.90
N ILE A 143 15.83 -3.93 10.16
CA ILE A 143 14.86 -4.92 10.64
C ILE A 143 15.32 -5.62 11.92
N SER A 144 16.63 -5.81 12.10
CA SER A 144 17.21 -6.41 13.32
C SER A 144 17.20 -5.48 14.53
N GLU A 145 17.18 -4.16 14.30
CA GLU A 145 17.21 -3.15 15.36
C GLU A 145 15.80 -2.74 15.80
N VAL A 146 14.91 -2.52 14.84
CA VAL A 146 13.59 -1.92 15.07
C VAL A 146 12.47 -2.95 14.99
N GLY A 147 12.69 -4.04 14.27
CA GLY A 147 11.65 -5.01 13.95
C GLY A 147 10.67 -4.50 12.88
N PRO A 148 9.82 -5.40 12.38
CA PRO A 148 8.70 -5.07 11.51
C PRO A 148 7.64 -4.27 12.28
N LEU A 149 6.81 -3.54 11.53
CA LEU A 149 5.57 -2.96 12.04
C LEU A 149 4.39 -3.65 11.37
N GLU A 150 3.56 -4.34 12.15
CA GLU A 150 2.43 -5.10 11.61
C GLU A 150 1.37 -4.17 11.01
N PHE A 151 0.70 -4.63 9.95
CA PHE A 151 -0.29 -3.81 9.24
C PHE A 151 -1.46 -3.45 10.16
N GLY A 152 -1.95 -4.43 10.94
CA GLY A 152 -3.05 -4.28 11.87
C GLY A 152 -2.71 -3.55 13.17
N ASP A 153 -1.44 -3.24 13.44
CA ASP A 153 -1.07 -2.34 14.54
C ASP A 153 -1.28 -0.88 14.14
N VAL A 154 -1.31 -0.60 12.84
CA VAL A 154 -1.48 0.74 12.26
C VAL A 154 -2.92 0.97 11.81
N PHE A 155 -3.50 0.02 11.10
CA PHE A 155 -4.83 0.14 10.48
C PHE A 155 -5.84 -0.82 11.11
N ASP A 156 -7.09 -0.39 11.21
CA ASP A 156 -8.19 -1.24 11.70
C ASP A 156 -8.60 -2.26 10.61
N VAL A 157 -7.96 -3.43 10.63
CA VAL A 157 -8.16 -4.50 9.64
C VAL A 157 -9.56 -5.06 9.67
N SER A 158 -10.16 -5.19 10.86
CA SER A 158 -11.53 -5.68 11.01
C SER A 158 -12.52 -4.72 10.37
N ARG A 159 -12.38 -3.41 10.63
CA ARG A 159 -13.19 -2.39 9.97
C ARG A 159 -12.99 -2.39 8.47
N LEU A 160 -11.74 -2.44 8.01
CA LEU A 160 -11.39 -2.48 6.58
C LEU A 160 -12.03 -3.68 5.88
N ALA A 161 -11.92 -4.88 6.44
CA ALA A 161 -12.52 -6.09 5.88
C ALA A 161 -14.05 -5.97 5.78
N ASN A 162 -14.69 -5.46 6.82
CA ASN A 162 -16.14 -5.24 6.86
C ASN A 162 -16.62 -4.22 5.82
N GLU A 163 -15.96 -3.06 5.73
CA GLU A 163 -16.33 -2.01 4.77
C GLU A 163 -16.11 -2.43 3.31
N LEU A 164 -15.11 -3.29 3.06
CA LEU A 164 -14.85 -3.83 1.73
C LEU A 164 -15.65 -5.10 1.39
N GLY A 165 -16.29 -5.72 2.39
CA GLY A 165 -16.97 -7.01 2.23
C GLY A 165 -16.03 -8.13 1.77
N MET A 166 -14.76 -8.08 2.18
CA MET A 166 -13.74 -9.07 1.81
C MET A 166 -12.84 -9.42 3.01
N HIS A 167 -12.48 -10.69 3.15
CA HIS A 167 -11.47 -11.10 4.13
C HIS A 167 -10.11 -10.49 3.79
N ILE A 168 -9.37 -10.09 4.82
CA ILE A 168 -7.99 -9.59 4.72
C ILE A 168 -7.20 -10.30 5.80
N LEU A 169 -6.14 -11.00 5.40
CA LEU A 169 -5.25 -11.71 6.31
C LEU A 169 -3.92 -10.96 6.42
N GLU A 170 -3.23 -11.16 7.52
CA GLU A 170 -1.85 -10.73 7.72
C GLU A 170 -0.90 -11.94 7.80
N TRP A 171 0.34 -11.77 7.37
CA TRP A 171 1.32 -12.86 7.42
C TRP A 171 1.57 -13.39 8.84
N ARG A 172 1.51 -12.52 9.86
CA ARG A 172 1.60 -12.89 11.28
C ARG A 172 0.50 -13.85 11.74
N GLU A 173 -0.63 -13.91 11.03
CA GLU A 173 -1.72 -14.85 11.34
C GLU A 173 -1.50 -16.20 10.64
N VAL A 174 -0.80 -16.19 9.51
CA VAL A 174 -0.65 -17.36 8.62
C VAL A 174 0.56 -18.20 8.99
N LYS A 175 1.70 -17.58 9.31
CA LYS A 175 2.97 -18.28 9.54
C LYS A 175 3.80 -17.59 10.63
N ASN A 176 4.42 -18.39 11.50
CA ASN A 176 5.33 -17.88 12.54
C ASN A 176 6.50 -17.13 11.88
N SER A 177 6.93 -16.02 12.47
CA SER A 177 8.11 -15.31 12.01
C SER A 177 9.38 -15.81 12.72
N ALA A 178 10.52 -15.59 12.09
CA ALA A 178 11.84 -15.81 12.68
C ALA A 178 12.17 -14.81 13.80
N LEU A 179 11.32 -13.81 14.04
CA LEU A 179 11.46 -12.88 15.16
C LEU A 179 10.70 -13.36 16.40
N ASP A 180 9.53 -14.00 16.22
CA ASP A 180 8.76 -14.64 17.30
C ASP A 180 9.61 -15.67 18.05
N THR A 181 10.53 -16.30 17.33
CA THR A 181 11.42 -17.33 17.82
C THR A 181 12.50 -16.85 18.79
N HIS A 182 12.83 -15.57 18.77
CA HIS A 182 13.83 -14.99 19.67
C HIS A 182 13.23 -14.41 20.95
N LEU A 183 11.92 -14.16 20.99
CA LEU A 183 11.24 -13.45 22.06
C LEU A 183 10.65 -14.36 23.16
N ALA A 184 10.39 -15.64 22.88
CA ALA A 184 9.81 -16.57 23.85
C ALA A 184 10.51 -17.94 23.87
N LYS A 185 10.92 -18.44 25.06
CA LYS A 185 11.34 -19.84 25.23
C LYS A 185 10.17 -20.76 24.87
N GLY A 186 10.37 -21.66 23.89
CA GLY A 186 9.34 -22.60 23.42
C GLY A 186 8.57 -22.14 22.17
N SER A 187 8.97 -21.04 21.55
CA SER A 187 8.46 -20.57 20.26
C SER A 187 8.78 -21.57 19.13
N ILE A 188 7.81 -21.74 18.22
CA ILE A 188 7.89 -22.69 17.11
C ILE A 188 8.67 -22.04 15.96
N GLN A 189 9.73 -22.69 15.51
CA GLN A 189 10.56 -22.21 14.40
C GLN A 189 9.80 -22.28 13.07
N PRO A 190 9.87 -21.24 12.22
CA PRO A 190 9.33 -21.33 10.88
C PRO A 190 10.15 -22.29 10.01
N GLU A 191 9.45 -23.21 9.34
CA GLU A 191 10.08 -24.13 8.39
C GLU A 191 10.32 -23.43 7.04
N VAL A 192 11.35 -23.89 6.32
CA VAL A 192 11.65 -23.37 4.98
C VAL A 192 10.57 -23.82 4.01
N GLU A 193 9.93 -22.88 3.31
CA GLU A 193 8.88 -23.22 2.34
C GLU A 193 9.09 -22.55 1.00
N LYS A 194 8.95 -23.36 -0.06
CA LYS A 194 9.11 -22.91 -1.44
C LYS A 194 7.85 -22.21 -1.93
N ILE A 195 8.02 -21.04 -2.53
CA ILE A 195 6.93 -20.30 -3.16
C ILE A 195 7.40 -19.67 -4.49
N GLY A 196 6.57 -19.80 -5.53
CA GLY A 196 6.80 -19.12 -6.80
C GLY A 196 6.16 -17.74 -6.81
N CYS A 197 6.90 -16.72 -7.22
CA CYS A 197 6.42 -15.35 -7.33
C CYS A 197 6.65 -14.76 -8.72
N TRP A 198 5.79 -13.82 -9.11
CA TRP A 198 6.04 -12.97 -10.27
C TRP A 198 6.92 -11.78 -9.86
N SER A 199 7.92 -11.44 -10.67
CA SER A 199 8.71 -10.22 -10.51
C SER A 199 8.29 -9.17 -11.51
N THR A 200 7.70 -8.12 -10.97
CA THR A 200 7.44 -6.84 -11.61
C THR A 200 8.69 -6.02 -11.85
N TRP A 201 9.83 -6.33 -11.21
CA TRP A 201 11.04 -5.49 -11.24
C TRP A 201 12.17 -6.08 -12.09
N ALA A 202 12.20 -7.40 -12.27
CA ALA A 202 13.30 -8.12 -12.92
C ALA A 202 13.53 -7.71 -14.38
N LEU A 203 12.51 -7.27 -15.12
CA LEU A 203 12.68 -6.78 -16.49
C LEU A 203 12.85 -5.25 -16.57
N SER A 204 12.87 -4.56 -15.43
CA SER A 204 13.15 -3.12 -15.44
C SER A 204 14.60 -2.87 -15.86
N SER A 205 14.83 -1.75 -16.56
CA SER A 205 16.16 -1.32 -16.98
C SER A 205 17.11 -1.03 -15.80
N PHE A 206 16.60 -1.01 -14.57
CA PHE A 206 17.33 -0.66 -13.36
C PHE A 206 17.81 -1.86 -12.57
N SER A 207 17.30 -3.05 -12.89
CA SER A 207 17.42 -4.20 -12.02
C SER A 207 18.46 -5.21 -12.47
N ASN A 208 19.01 -5.06 -13.69
CA ASN A 208 19.96 -6.01 -14.28
C ASN A 208 19.46 -7.46 -14.22
N GLY A 209 18.16 -7.67 -14.42
CA GLY A 209 17.59 -9.01 -14.33
C GLY A 209 17.46 -9.50 -12.89
N GLN A 210 17.50 -8.64 -11.87
CA GLN A 210 17.27 -9.04 -10.48
C GLN A 210 15.92 -8.54 -10.01
N PRO A 211 15.22 -9.28 -9.16
CA PRO A 211 13.97 -8.78 -8.62
C PRO A 211 14.29 -7.88 -7.38
N ARG A 212 13.37 -7.01 -6.92
CA ARG A 212 13.65 -5.93 -5.92
C ARG A 212 13.66 -6.44 -4.47
N TYR A 213 14.70 -6.11 -3.70
CA TYR A 213 14.89 -6.56 -2.31
C TYR A 213 13.73 -6.28 -1.33
N SER A 214 13.42 -7.26 -0.48
CA SER A 214 12.49 -7.17 0.65
C SER A 214 12.97 -8.08 1.78
N ASP A 215 12.88 -7.63 3.04
CA ASP A 215 13.21 -8.42 4.23
C ASP A 215 12.13 -9.46 4.57
N VAL A 216 10.89 -9.25 4.14
CA VAL A 216 9.72 -10.05 4.54
C VAL A 216 9.87 -11.55 4.22
N PRO A 217 10.33 -11.97 3.02
CA PRO A 217 10.57 -13.38 2.75
C PRO A 217 11.49 -14.06 3.76
N GLY A 218 12.53 -13.35 4.21
CA GLY A 218 13.46 -13.85 5.24
C GLY A 218 12.80 -13.99 6.60
N LEU A 219 11.93 -13.04 6.98
CA LEU A 219 11.17 -13.09 8.23
C LEU A 219 10.32 -14.36 8.35
N TYR A 220 9.75 -14.85 7.26
CA TYR A 220 8.88 -16.04 7.26
C TYR A 220 9.56 -17.29 6.70
N ASN A 221 10.89 -17.29 6.57
CA ASN A 221 11.70 -18.40 6.05
C ASN A 221 11.17 -18.95 4.71
N LEU A 222 10.91 -18.04 3.75
CA LEU A 222 10.36 -18.37 2.44
C LEU A 222 11.49 -18.49 1.40
N ASP A 223 11.58 -19.65 0.76
CA ASP A 223 12.46 -19.90 -0.39
C ASP A 223 11.73 -19.50 -1.68
N ILE A 224 11.93 -18.24 -2.10
CA ILE A 224 11.17 -17.66 -3.21
C ILE A 224 11.92 -17.79 -4.54
N SER A 225 11.24 -18.37 -5.53
CA SER A 225 11.66 -18.35 -6.94
C SER A 225 10.87 -17.31 -7.73
N TYR A 226 11.56 -16.40 -8.42
CA TYR A 226 10.91 -15.35 -9.20
C TYR A 226 10.87 -15.67 -10.69
N THR A 227 9.71 -15.43 -11.29
CA THR A 227 9.52 -15.39 -12.74
C THR A 227 9.22 -13.94 -13.13
N PRO A 228 10.00 -13.29 -14.00
CA PRO A 228 9.68 -11.95 -14.47
C PRO A 228 8.31 -11.91 -15.14
N VAL A 229 7.56 -10.83 -14.93
CA VAL A 229 6.35 -10.58 -15.73
C VAL A 229 6.74 -10.29 -17.18
N PRO A 230 5.92 -10.65 -18.19
CA PRO A 230 6.24 -10.35 -19.58
C PRO A 230 6.47 -8.86 -19.85
N ASP A 231 7.41 -8.50 -20.74
CA ASP A 231 7.71 -7.10 -21.10
C ASP A 231 6.47 -6.34 -21.60
N SER A 232 5.52 -7.04 -22.23
CA SER A 232 4.24 -6.50 -22.69
C SER A 232 3.33 -6.02 -21.57
N PHE A 233 3.67 -6.28 -20.31
CA PHE A 233 2.93 -5.78 -19.14
C PHE A 233 3.35 -4.37 -18.77
N THR A 234 4.44 -3.87 -19.36
CA THR A 234 4.89 -2.49 -19.16
C THR A 234 4.11 -1.54 -20.07
N LEU A 235 3.56 -0.46 -19.52
CA LEU A 235 2.84 0.58 -20.27
C LEU A 235 3.78 1.46 -21.10
N SER A 236 5.06 1.52 -20.74
CA SER A 236 6.10 2.26 -21.46
C SER A 236 6.82 1.43 -22.53
N GLY A 237 6.41 0.17 -22.73
CA GLY A 237 7.10 -0.78 -23.62
C GLY A 237 8.58 -0.96 -23.27
N GLY A 238 8.95 -0.82 -21.99
CA GLY A 238 10.32 -0.95 -21.49
C GLY A 238 11.34 0.09 -22.00
N SER A 239 10.90 1.12 -22.74
CA SER A 239 11.79 1.89 -23.63
C SER A 239 12.35 3.20 -23.05
N LYS A 240 11.84 3.69 -21.92
CA LYS A 240 12.28 4.97 -21.33
C LYS A 240 12.85 4.79 -19.93
N LYS A 241 14.13 5.15 -19.77
CA LYS A 241 14.80 5.30 -18.48
C LYS A 241 13.99 6.27 -17.62
N GLY A 242 13.42 5.77 -16.52
CA GLY A 242 12.67 6.56 -15.53
C GLY A 242 11.15 6.41 -15.62
N GLN A 243 10.63 5.66 -16.59
CA GLN A 243 9.19 5.47 -16.79
C GLN A 243 8.84 3.99 -16.84
N TYR A 244 9.11 3.25 -15.76
CA TYR A 244 8.75 1.84 -15.66
C TYR A 244 7.39 1.69 -14.98
N TYR A 245 6.34 1.58 -15.80
CA TYR A 245 4.96 1.49 -15.34
C TYR A 245 4.34 0.19 -15.78
N LEU A 246 3.59 -0.47 -14.90
CA LEU A 246 2.95 -1.74 -15.19
C LEU A 246 1.44 -1.55 -15.36
N SER A 247 0.87 -2.30 -16.28
CA SER A 247 -0.56 -2.43 -16.45
C SER A 247 -1.14 -3.25 -15.29
N LEU A 248 -1.99 -2.63 -14.48
CA LEU A 248 -2.69 -3.29 -13.39
C LEU A 248 -3.52 -4.48 -13.88
N TRP A 249 -4.22 -4.33 -15.00
CA TRP A 249 -5.03 -5.40 -15.59
C TRP A 249 -4.17 -6.55 -16.09
N SER A 250 -2.99 -6.25 -16.63
CA SER A 250 -2.05 -7.30 -17.03
C SER A 250 -1.57 -8.07 -15.80
N LEU A 251 -1.22 -7.39 -14.70
CA LEU A 251 -0.87 -8.06 -13.44
C LEU A 251 -2.02 -8.91 -12.88
N ALA A 252 -3.24 -8.36 -12.84
CA ALA A 252 -4.44 -9.07 -12.39
C ALA A 252 -4.71 -10.32 -13.25
N SER A 253 -4.42 -10.25 -14.56
CA SER A 253 -4.63 -11.40 -15.46
C SER A 253 -3.77 -12.62 -15.09
N LEU A 254 -2.63 -12.45 -14.41
CA LEU A 254 -1.81 -13.57 -13.89
C LEU A 254 -2.52 -14.37 -12.78
N ALA A 255 -3.62 -13.85 -12.22
CA ALA A 255 -4.46 -14.60 -11.32
C ALA A 255 -5.24 -15.73 -12.03
N TYR A 256 -5.30 -15.73 -13.36
CA TYR A 256 -6.02 -16.70 -14.18
C TYR A 256 -5.08 -17.66 -14.94
N ARG A 257 -5.56 -18.90 -15.16
CA ARG A 257 -4.75 -20.02 -15.68
C ARG A 257 -4.18 -19.74 -17.07
N ALA A 258 -5.03 -19.33 -18.01
CA ALA A 258 -4.63 -19.13 -19.41
C ALA A 258 -3.48 -18.11 -19.54
N THR A 259 -3.57 -16.98 -18.84
CA THR A 259 -2.49 -15.98 -18.84
C THR A 259 -1.21 -16.51 -18.22
N ARG A 260 -1.28 -17.27 -17.11
CA ARG A 260 -0.07 -17.85 -16.51
C ARG A 260 0.62 -18.82 -17.44
N GLU A 261 -0.12 -19.73 -18.06
CA GLU A 261 0.44 -20.71 -19.00
C GLU A 261 1.09 -20.02 -20.20
N TRP A 262 0.44 -18.99 -20.76
CA TRP A 262 1.03 -18.14 -21.79
C TRP A 262 2.30 -17.43 -21.29
N ALA A 263 2.24 -16.80 -20.12
CA ALA A 263 3.35 -16.06 -19.52
C ALA A 263 4.57 -16.97 -19.27
N TYR A 264 4.36 -18.19 -18.77
CA TYR A 264 5.43 -19.18 -18.62
C TYR A 264 6.02 -19.57 -19.97
N GLY A 265 5.19 -19.79 -21.00
CA GLY A 265 5.65 -20.10 -22.35
C GLY A 265 6.56 -19.02 -22.96
N VAL A 266 6.35 -17.75 -22.60
CA VAL A 266 7.17 -16.63 -23.10
C VAL A 266 8.34 -16.25 -22.18
N GLN A 267 8.36 -16.73 -20.92
CA GLN A 267 9.38 -16.41 -19.92
C GLN A 267 10.25 -17.61 -19.50
N SER A 268 10.06 -18.80 -20.09
CA SER A 268 10.61 -20.08 -19.62
C SER A 268 12.14 -20.17 -19.51
N SER A 269 12.89 -19.19 -20.01
CA SER A 269 14.36 -19.14 -19.89
C SER A 269 14.89 -18.18 -18.82
N ARG A 270 14.05 -17.55 -17.99
CA ARG A 270 14.44 -16.46 -17.07
C ARG A 270 13.86 -16.60 -15.66
N THR A 271 13.97 -17.75 -15.01
CA THR A 271 13.71 -17.83 -13.56
C THR A 271 14.92 -17.34 -12.76
N LEU A 272 14.68 -16.42 -11.82
CA LEU A 272 15.71 -15.72 -11.06
C LEU A 272 15.48 -15.92 -9.55
N PRO A 273 16.54 -16.08 -8.76
CA PRO A 273 16.44 -16.01 -7.31
C PRO A 273 16.21 -14.57 -6.81
N LEU A 274 15.34 -14.42 -5.79
CA LEU A 274 15.12 -13.32 -4.81
C LEU A 274 14.53 -11.92 -5.14
N THR A 275 13.36 -11.64 -4.50
CA THR A 275 12.65 -10.41 -4.03
C THR A 275 11.82 -9.51 -5.02
N SER A 276 10.66 -8.90 -4.66
CA SER A 276 9.70 -8.20 -5.60
C SER A 276 9.54 -6.66 -5.45
N GLY A 277 9.01 -5.94 -6.47
CA GLY A 277 8.76 -4.47 -6.44
C GLY A 277 7.38 -4.02 -6.98
N THR A 278 7.07 -2.71 -7.01
CA THR A 278 5.72 -2.16 -7.31
C THR A 278 5.67 -1.07 -8.41
N ALA A 279 4.45 -0.68 -8.77
CA ALA A 279 4.01 0.04 -9.97
C ALA A 279 3.82 1.57 -9.80
N ASN A 280 3.34 2.24 -10.86
CA ASN A 280 3.36 3.68 -11.16
C ASN A 280 2.85 4.66 -10.07
N GLU A 281 3.74 5.54 -9.59
CA GLU A 281 3.43 6.60 -8.61
C GLU A 281 2.63 7.79 -9.18
N GLU A 282 2.67 8.05 -10.49
CA GLU A 282 2.04 9.26 -11.08
C GLU A 282 0.51 9.19 -11.14
N GLU A 283 -0.05 8.00 -11.28
CA GLU A 283 -1.51 7.80 -11.33
C GLU A 283 -2.15 8.16 -9.98
N TRP A 284 -1.44 7.97 -8.86
CA TRP A 284 -1.97 8.25 -7.52
C TRP A 284 -2.34 9.71 -7.29
N TRP A 285 -1.73 10.62 -8.03
CA TRP A 285 -2.00 12.06 -7.94
C TRP A 285 -3.26 12.47 -8.71
N LYS A 286 -3.94 11.53 -9.37
CA LYS A 286 -5.13 11.79 -10.18
C LYS A 286 -6.40 11.38 -9.45
N ASP A 287 -7.45 12.17 -9.56
CA ASP A 287 -8.76 11.90 -8.95
C ASP A 287 -9.43 10.62 -9.46
N TYR A 288 -9.16 10.24 -10.71
CA TYR A 288 -9.68 9.01 -11.31
C TYR A 288 -9.01 7.72 -10.82
N ALA A 289 -7.92 7.83 -10.06
CA ALA A 289 -7.19 6.69 -9.52
C ALA A 289 -8.13 5.77 -8.72
N PRO A 290 -8.47 4.57 -9.23
CA PRO A 290 -9.62 3.82 -8.73
C PRO A 290 -9.38 3.18 -7.34
N TYR A 291 -8.12 3.06 -6.93
CA TYR A 291 -7.71 2.38 -5.71
C TYR A 291 -7.89 3.23 -4.45
N TRP A 292 -7.82 4.56 -4.53
CA TRP A 292 -8.10 5.40 -3.36
C TRP A 292 -9.57 5.33 -2.92
N PRO A 293 -10.57 5.70 -3.75
CA PRO A 293 -11.97 5.73 -3.33
C PRO A 293 -12.54 4.34 -3.06
N LYS A 294 -11.90 3.27 -3.56
CA LYS A 294 -12.36 1.89 -3.33
C LYS A 294 -11.70 1.21 -2.14
N ILE A 295 -10.47 1.56 -1.80
CA ILE A 295 -9.66 0.84 -0.80
C ILE A 295 -9.01 1.82 0.15
N GLY A 296 -8.21 2.77 -0.37
CA GLY A 296 -7.45 3.73 0.44
C GLY A 296 -8.29 4.51 1.45
N VAL A 297 -9.51 4.92 1.07
CA VAL A 297 -10.43 5.65 1.94
C VAL A 297 -10.86 4.84 3.19
N HIS A 298 -10.81 3.51 3.14
CA HIS A 298 -11.20 2.61 4.22
C HIS A 298 -10.05 2.24 5.17
N LEU A 299 -8.80 2.64 4.86
CA LEU A 299 -7.62 2.38 5.71
C LEU A 299 -7.59 3.36 6.90
N HIS A 300 -8.55 3.22 7.80
CA HIS A 300 -8.62 3.99 9.04
C HIS A 300 -7.59 3.51 10.06
N TRP A 301 -7.06 4.45 10.86
CA TRP A 301 -6.14 4.15 11.95
C TRP A 301 -6.81 3.29 13.03
N THR A 302 -6.04 2.46 13.73
CA THR A 302 -6.54 1.79 14.94
C THR A 302 -6.98 2.82 15.99
N SER A 303 -7.97 2.46 16.81
CA SER A 303 -8.42 3.34 17.90
C SER A 303 -7.29 3.70 18.87
N GLN A 304 -6.44 2.73 19.19
CA GLN A 304 -5.29 2.91 20.08
C GLN A 304 -4.30 3.95 19.52
N LEU A 305 -3.96 3.85 18.23
CA LEU A 305 -3.06 4.80 17.59
C LEU A 305 -3.71 6.19 17.48
N LEU A 306 -5.00 6.25 17.18
CA LEU A 306 -5.76 7.51 17.11
C LEU A 306 -5.83 8.19 18.48
N GLU A 307 -6.14 7.46 19.54
CA GLU A 307 -6.19 7.97 20.92
C GLU A 307 -4.82 8.49 21.36
N LEU A 308 -3.75 7.73 21.05
CA LEU A 308 -2.39 8.15 21.32
C LEU A 308 -2.07 9.47 20.62
N ALA A 309 -2.33 9.56 19.31
CA ALA A 309 -2.08 10.76 18.53
C ALA A 309 -2.90 11.96 19.04
N GLN A 310 -4.17 11.76 19.36
CA GLN A 310 -5.00 12.82 19.94
C GLN A 310 -4.45 13.30 21.29
N GLY A 311 -3.87 12.42 22.11
CA GLY A 311 -3.18 12.83 23.35
C GLY A 311 -2.02 13.79 23.10
N TYR A 312 -1.20 13.54 22.07
CA TYR A 312 -0.13 14.45 21.66
C TYR A 312 -0.68 15.79 21.18
N LEU A 313 -1.70 15.77 20.31
CA LEU A 313 -2.33 16.99 19.81
C LEU A 313 -2.96 17.81 20.95
N ARG A 314 -3.61 17.17 21.92
CA ARG A 314 -4.18 17.87 23.09
C ARG A 314 -3.12 18.61 23.89
N ARG A 315 -1.98 17.96 24.18
CA ARG A 315 -0.84 18.61 24.85
C ARG A 315 -0.26 19.75 24.03
N HIS A 316 -0.06 19.53 22.72
CA HIS A 316 0.45 20.54 21.81
C HIS A 316 -0.45 21.79 21.78
N PHE A 317 -1.76 21.61 21.61
CA PHE A 317 -2.73 22.70 21.58
C PHE A 317 -3.17 23.19 22.97
N LYS A 318 -2.60 22.62 24.05
CA LYS A 318 -2.87 22.99 25.45
C LYS A 318 -4.35 22.91 25.82
N VAL A 319 -5.06 21.92 25.27
CA VAL A 319 -6.46 21.61 25.62
C VAL A 319 -6.52 20.45 26.60
N LYS A 320 -7.55 20.41 27.45
CA LYS A 320 -7.67 19.35 28.47
C LYS A 320 -8.09 18.02 27.86
N ASP A 321 -7.85 16.94 28.59
CA ASP A 321 -8.35 15.62 28.20
C ASP A 321 -9.87 15.63 28.05
N GLY A 322 -10.36 15.04 26.95
CA GLY A 322 -11.77 15.03 26.59
C GLY A 322 -12.30 16.31 25.94
N GLU A 323 -11.56 17.43 25.99
CA GLU A 323 -11.91 18.62 25.21
C GLU A 323 -11.62 18.39 23.71
N PRO A 324 -12.40 19.01 22.81
CA PRO A 324 -12.17 18.92 21.38
C PRO A 324 -10.84 19.58 21.01
N ILE A 325 -10.07 18.89 20.17
CA ILE A 325 -8.89 19.48 19.54
C ILE A 325 -9.37 20.57 18.58
N PRO A 326 -8.83 21.80 18.64
CA PRO A 326 -9.24 22.87 17.72
C PRO A 326 -8.97 22.46 16.26
N PRO A 327 -9.76 22.93 15.28
CA PRO A 327 -9.44 22.67 13.89
C PRO A 327 -8.08 23.29 13.56
N PHE A 328 -7.28 22.58 12.77
CA PHE A 328 -5.93 22.99 12.38
C PHE A 328 -5.64 22.62 10.93
N ILE A 329 -4.68 23.31 10.32
CA ILE A 329 -4.10 22.93 9.03
C ILE A 329 -2.83 22.14 9.30
N SER A 330 -2.77 20.93 8.76
CA SER A 330 -1.57 20.11 8.80
C SER A 330 -0.64 20.50 7.66
N VAL A 331 0.64 20.69 7.97
CA VAL A 331 1.69 20.98 6.98
C VAL A 331 2.72 19.85 7.03
N HIS A 332 2.98 19.22 5.88
CA HIS A 332 4.08 18.28 5.72
C HIS A 332 5.15 18.87 4.81
N VAL A 333 6.35 19.01 5.34
CA VAL A 333 7.52 19.51 4.61
C VAL A 333 8.55 18.38 4.52
N ARG A 334 8.82 17.89 3.31
CA ARG A 334 9.85 16.88 3.02
C ARG A 334 11.08 17.56 2.43
N ARG A 335 12.19 17.63 3.18
CA ARG A 335 13.44 18.31 2.77
C ARG A 335 14.69 17.48 2.96
N ALA A 336 14.78 16.62 3.97
CA ALA A 336 16.07 16.03 4.31
C ALA A 336 16.50 14.95 3.32
N ASP A 337 15.72 13.88 3.16
CA ASP A 337 16.12 12.76 2.28
C ASP A 337 15.95 13.09 0.79
N PHE A 338 15.09 14.06 0.46
CA PHE A 338 14.88 14.55 -0.90
C PHE A 338 16.07 15.36 -1.44
N ALA A 339 17.06 15.72 -0.61
CA ALA A 339 18.20 16.51 -1.05
C ALA A 339 18.99 15.81 -2.18
N GLY A 340 18.97 14.47 -2.22
CA GLY A 340 19.58 13.68 -3.29
C GLY A 340 18.89 13.83 -4.66
N TRP A 341 17.69 14.41 -4.73
CA TRP A 341 16.97 14.67 -5.97
C TRP A 341 17.23 16.08 -6.52
N CYS A 342 17.92 16.93 -5.76
CA CYS A 342 18.28 18.26 -6.21
C CYS A 342 19.34 18.20 -7.32
N PRO A 343 19.26 19.06 -8.34
CA PRO A 343 20.28 19.14 -9.38
C PRO A 343 21.67 19.43 -8.79
N SER A 344 22.69 18.71 -9.25
CA SER A 344 24.07 18.86 -8.75
C SER A 344 24.66 20.28 -8.89
N ASN A 345 24.09 21.12 -9.75
CA ASN A 345 24.49 22.50 -10.00
C ASN A 345 23.63 23.53 -9.23
N MET A 346 22.86 23.10 -8.24
CA MET A 346 21.92 23.92 -7.48
C MET A 346 22.14 23.73 -5.98
N SER A 347 22.06 24.82 -5.20
CA SER A 347 22.09 24.68 -3.74
C SER A 347 20.82 24.01 -3.22
N ARG A 348 20.91 23.42 -2.02
CA ARG A 348 19.76 22.81 -1.36
C ARG A 348 18.63 23.81 -1.18
N GLU A 349 18.97 25.04 -0.79
CA GLU A 349 18.03 26.13 -0.52
C GLU A 349 17.34 26.62 -1.79
N ALA A 350 18.05 26.64 -2.93
CA ALA A 350 17.45 27.02 -4.22
C ALA A 350 16.59 25.90 -4.84
N CYS A 351 16.82 24.66 -4.43
CA CYS A 351 16.06 23.50 -4.88
C CYS A 351 14.75 23.32 -4.11
N PHE A 352 14.78 23.48 -2.79
CA PHE A 352 13.61 23.29 -1.94
C PHE A 352 12.73 24.52 -1.89
N ALA A 353 11.42 24.28 -1.71
CA ALA A 353 10.50 25.34 -1.35
C ALA A 353 10.84 25.94 0.02
N THR A 354 10.60 27.24 0.15
CA THR A 354 10.87 28.03 1.35
C THR A 354 9.73 27.89 2.37
N PRO A 355 9.96 28.20 3.66
CA PRO A 355 8.86 28.32 4.63
C PRO A 355 7.73 29.25 4.15
N ASP A 356 8.08 30.35 3.46
CA ASP A 356 7.12 31.31 2.91
C ASP A 356 6.20 30.71 1.84
N ASP A 357 6.70 29.79 1.01
CA ASP A 357 5.89 29.09 0.01
C ASP A 357 4.80 28.23 0.70
N TYR A 358 5.16 27.54 1.78
CA TYR A 358 4.18 26.81 2.61
C TYR A 358 3.19 27.76 3.28
N ALA A 359 3.66 28.87 3.86
CA ALA A 359 2.80 29.88 4.49
C ALA A 359 1.82 30.52 3.49
N LYS A 360 2.23 30.71 2.23
CA LYS A 360 1.34 31.16 1.14
C LYS A 360 0.23 30.12 0.89
N ARG A 361 0.57 28.84 0.72
CA ARG A 361 -0.42 27.77 0.52
C ARG A 361 -1.34 27.60 1.72
N VAL A 362 -0.85 27.75 2.95
CA VAL A 362 -1.70 27.72 4.14
C VAL A 362 -2.77 28.82 4.07
N ARG A 363 -2.40 30.05 3.69
CA ARG A 363 -3.38 31.14 3.53
C ARG A 363 -4.42 30.85 2.45
N GLU A 364 -4.02 30.21 1.35
CA GLU A 364 -4.95 29.78 0.29
C GLU A 364 -5.92 28.70 0.76
N VAL A 365 -5.43 27.72 1.52
CA VAL A 365 -6.27 26.68 2.15
C VAL A 365 -7.22 27.31 3.16
N GLN A 366 -6.76 28.23 4.02
CA GLN A 366 -7.63 28.97 4.94
C GLN A 366 -8.72 29.76 4.20
N ALA A 367 -8.37 30.44 3.11
CA ALA A 367 -9.34 31.16 2.30
C ALA A 367 -10.39 30.20 1.70
N SER A 368 -9.94 29.06 1.17
CA SER A 368 -10.82 28.04 0.59
C SER A 368 -11.77 27.44 1.63
N LEU A 369 -11.29 27.17 2.84
CA LEU A 369 -12.11 26.67 3.96
C LEU A 369 -13.18 27.70 4.40
N ARG A 370 -12.88 29.01 4.36
CA ARG A 370 -13.86 30.06 4.65
C ARG A 370 -14.92 30.22 3.55
N LEU A 371 -14.63 29.77 2.33
CA LEU A 371 -15.55 29.83 1.18
C LEU A 371 -16.44 28.58 1.03
N GLN A 372 -16.23 27.54 1.85
CA GLN A 372 -17.11 26.37 1.85
C GLN A 372 -18.54 26.73 2.31
N SER A 373 -19.50 25.86 1.98
CA SER A 373 -20.90 26.02 2.40
C SER A 373 -21.07 26.12 3.92
N THR A 374 -20.17 25.45 4.66
CA THR A 374 -20.01 25.60 6.11
C THR A 374 -18.62 26.21 6.35
N PRO A 375 -18.50 27.55 6.48
CA PRO A 375 -17.21 28.20 6.65
C PRO A 375 -16.47 27.73 7.90
N ILE A 376 -15.18 27.45 7.76
CA ILE A 376 -14.31 27.07 8.87
C ILE A 376 -13.19 28.11 9.00
N ASP A 377 -13.15 28.85 10.12
CA ASP A 377 -12.04 29.77 10.42
C ASP A 377 -10.93 29.03 11.17
N VAL A 378 -10.01 28.44 10.41
CA VAL A 378 -8.86 27.70 10.96
C VAL A 378 -7.65 28.62 11.08
N ARG A 379 -7.08 28.71 12.29
CA ARG A 379 -5.90 29.54 12.57
C ARG A 379 -4.66 28.71 12.86
N SER A 380 -4.80 27.65 13.66
CA SER A 380 -3.71 26.79 14.07
C SER A 380 -3.10 26.02 12.90
N VAL A 381 -1.77 25.92 12.88
CA VAL A 381 -1.00 25.23 11.86
C VAL A 381 -0.03 24.27 12.54
N LEU A 382 -0.14 22.99 12.20
CA LEU A 382 0.74 21.95 12.72
C LEU A 382 1.71 21.49 11.64
N VAL A 383 2.99 21.77 11.83
CA VAL A 383 4.07 21.41 10.92
C VAL A 383 4.68 20.07 11.32
N THR A 384 4.92 19.22 10.32
CA THR A 384 5.65 17.96 10.41
C THR A 384 6.71 17.95 9.32
N SER A 385 7.92 17.50 9.63
CA SER A 385 9.05 17.57 8.70
C SER A 385 10.13 16.57 9.06
N ASP A 386 10.88 16.11 8.05
CA ASP A 386 12.11 15.34 8.25
C ASP A 386 13.35 16.24 8.42
N GLU A 387 13.17 17.57 8.44
CA GLU A 387 14.23 18.56 8.63
C GLU A 387 14.87 18.48 10.02
N ARG A 388 16.20 18.58 10.04
CA ARG A 388 17.02 18.48 11.27
C ARG A 388 17.73 19.77 11.62
N ASP A 389 17.76 20.74 10.70
CA ASP A 389 18.37 22.04 10.94
C ASP A 389 17.53 22.87 11.93
N PRO A 390 18.05 23.20 13.13
CA PRO A 390 17.34 24.04 14.09
C PRO A 390 17.00 25.43 13.54
N GLY A 391 17.85 26.01 12.68
CA GLY A 391 17.62 27.33 12.11
C GLY A 391 16.36 27.38 11.24
N TRP A 392 16.06 26.28 10.53
CA TRP A 392 14.82 26.18 9.75
C TRP A 392 13.57 26.10 10.62
N TRP A 393 13.66 25.44 11.79
CA TRP A 393 12.56 25.41 12.75
C TRP A 393 12.36 26.76 13.45
N GLU A 394 13.44 27.54 13.63
CA GLU A 394 13.36 28.94 14.08
C GLU A 394 12.64 29.80 13.04
N GLU A 395 12.97 29.69 11.75
CA GLU A 395 12.25 30.38 10.66
C GLU A 395 10.75 30.04 10.66
N MET A 396 10.38 28.76 10.85
CA MET A 396 8.98 28.35 10.95
C MET A 396 8.26 28.97 12.16
N ALA A 397 8.95 29.15 13.28
CA ALA A 397 8.38 29.76 14.48
C ALA A 397 8.14 31.28 14.31
N GLU A 398 8.84 31.95 13.40
CA GLU A 398 8.66 33.38 13.11
C GLU A 398 7.28 33.70 12.51
N PHE A 399 6.58 32.72 11.92
CA PHE A 399 5.21 32.91 11.42
C PHE A 399 4.17 33.20 12.50
N GLY A 400 4.49 32.95 13.77
CA GLY A 400 3.67 33.31 14.92
C GLY A 400 3.22 32.13 15.78
N PRO A 401 2.55 32.41 16.90
CA PRO A 401 2.19 31.40 17.90
C PRO A 401 1.17 30.36 17.41
N GLU A 402 0.49 30.61 16.29
CA GLU A 402 -0.41 29.66 15.64
C GLU A 402 0.32 28.54 14.91
N TRP A 403 1.61 28.73 14.59
CA TRP A 403 2.46 27.74 13.94
C TRP A 403 3.25 26.96 14.98
N GLY A 404 3.18 25.63 14.91
CA GLY A 404 3.93 24.79 15.82
C GLY A 404 4.10 23.37 15.30
N TRP A 405 4.86 22.57 16.05
CA TRP A 405 5.08 21.14 15.76
C TRP A 405 5.05 20.34 17.06
N VAL A 406 4.85 19.04 16.92
CA VAL A 406 5.04 18.10 18.03
C VAL A 406 6.54 17.79 18.15
N ASP A 407 7.14 18.16 19.28
CA ASP A 407 8.52 17.80 19.57
C ASP A 407 8.58 16.37 20.12
N HIS A 408 8.79 15.41 19.23
CA HIS A 408 8.93 13.99 19.57
C HIS A 408 10.06 13.70 20.56
N LYS A 409 11.11 14.53 20.60
CA LYS A 409 12.21 14.39 21.56
C LYS A 409 11.79 14.84 22.94
N ALA A 410 11.12 15.99 23.05
CA ALA A 410 10.56 16.45 24.33
C ALA A 410 9.47 15.50 24.86
N GLU A 411 8.69 14.91 23.95
CA GLU A 411 7.69 13.91 24.28
C GLU A 411 8.27 12.52 24.60
N GLY A 412 9.55 12.27 24.29
CA GLY A 412 10.21 10.97 24.47
C GLY A 412 9.53 9.85 23.68
N THR A 413 9.05 10.16 22.46
CA THR A 413 8.22 9.23 21.67
C THR A 413 8.94 7.93 21.35
N VAL A 414 10.22 8.00 20.98
CA VAL A 414 11.01 6.83 20.61
C VAL A 414 11.25 5.94 21.83
N GLU A 415 11.55 6.53 22.98
CA GLU A 415 11.81 5.81 24.23
C GLU A 415 10.54 5.12 24.74
N LYS A 416 9.38 5.73 24.54
CA LYS A 416 8.09 5.19 25.01
C LYS A 416 7.49 4.13 24.08
N TYR A 417 7.61 4.32 22.76
CA TYR A 417 6.84 3.55 21.79
C TYR A 417 7.68 2.92 20.67
N GLY A 418 8.97 3.28 20.55
CA GLY A 418 9.88 2.75 19.54
C GLY A 418 10.04 3.65 18.31
N LYS A 419 11.03 3.32 17.46
CA LYS A 419 11.48 4.18 16.35
C LYS A 419 10.47 4.34 15.20
N TRP A 420 9.46 3.48 15.11
CA TRP A 420 8.36 3.61 14.15
C TRP A 420 7.41 4.76 14.50
N TYR A 421 7.21 5.04 15.78
CA TYR A 421 6.09 5.88 16.20
C TYR A 421 6.19 7.35 15.80
N PRO A 422 7.36 8.02 15.73
CA PRO A 422 7.40 9.39 15.23
C PRO A 422 6.78 9.53 13.83
N VAL A 423 7.20 8.73 12.86
CA VAL A 423 6.67 8.82 11.48
C VAL A 423 5.21 8.38 11.37
N VAL A 424 4.80 7.37 12.16
CA VAL A 424 3.41 6.90 12.16
C VAL A 424 2.49 7.95 12.79
N LEU A 425 2.89 8.54 13.92
CA LEU A 425 2.12 9.60 14.59
C LEU A 425 2.03 10.85 13.72
N ASP A 426 3.11 11.26 13.06
CA ASP A 426 3.08 12.39 12.12
C ASP A 426 2.07 12.16 10.99
N ALA A 427 2.00 10.95 10.42
CA ALA A 427 0.98 10.64 9.41
C ALA A 427 -0.45 10.67 9.96
N VAL A 428 -0.64 10.27 11.22
CA VAL A 428 -1.95 10.41 11.90
C VAL A 428 -2.27 11.89 12.08
N PHE A 429 -1.37 12.69 12.65
CA PHE A 429 -1.55 14.13 12.85
C PHE A 429 -1.94 14.83 11.55
N GLN A 430 -1.21 14.53 10.48
CA GLN A 430 -1.46 15.12 9.17
C GLN A 430 -2.86 14.82 8.66
N SER A 431 -3.32 13.58 8.82
CA SER A 431 -4.65 13.15 8.39
C SER A 431 -5.82 13.73 9.19
N LEU A 432 -5.55 14.25 10.40
CA LEU A 432 -6.57 14.84 11.28
C LEU A 432 -6.81 16.34 11.02
N GLY A 433 -5.99 16.97 10.18
CA GLY A 433 -6.15 18.37 9.82
C GLY A 433 -7.46 18.62 9.09
N THR A 434 -8.09 19.77 9.34
CA THR A 434 -9.27 20.23 8.57
C THR A 434 -8.84 20.78 7.20
N GLY A 435 -7.58 21.18 7.06
CA GLY A 435 -6.92 21.43 5.79
C GLY A 435 -5.51 20.86 5.79
N PHE A 436 -4.91 20.77 4.60
CA PHE A 436 -3.58 20.18 4.42
C PHE A 436 -2.72 20.99 3.43
N VAL A 437 -1.44 21.13 3.74
CA VAL A 437 -0.42 21.61 2.80
C VAL A 437 0.74 20.62 2.79
N GLY A 438 1.09 20.09 1.63
CA GLY A 438 2.14 19.08 1.50
C GLY A 438 3.24 19.45 0.52
N THR A 439 4.33 18.71 0.54
CA THR A 439 5.39 18.74 -0.49
C THR A 439 4.97 17.92 -1.71
N ASP A 440 5.03 18.51 -2.90
CA ASP A 440 4.81 17.81 -4.17
C ASP A 440 5.73 16.58 -4.29
N ARG A 441 5.24 15.50 -4.92
CA ARG A 441 5.96 14.21 -5.09
C ARG A 441 6.28 13.43 -3.83
N SER A 442 5.91 13.90 -2.64
CA SER A 442 5.99 13.07 -1.42
C SER A 442 4.77 12.17 -1.31
N THR A 443 4.97 10.84 -1.29
CA THR A 443 3.85 9.90 -1.08
C THR A 443 3.23 10.01 0.31
N MET A 444 3.96 10.58 1.26
CA MET A 444 3.43 10.90 2.58
C MET A 444 2.47 12.11 2.51
N SER A 445 2.85 13.17 1.78
CA SER A 445 1.91 14.27 1.49
C SER A 445 0.70 13.82 0.68
N LEU A 446 0.89 12.97 -0.31
CA LEU A 446 -0.19 12.39 -1.12
C LEU A 446 -1.24 11.70 -0.23
N LEU A 447 -0.82 10.75 0.60
CA LEU A 447 -1.77 10.00 1.44
C LEU A 447 -2.46 10.93 2.45
N SER A 448 -1.74 11.88 3.02
CA SER A 448 -2.31 12.84 3.98
C SER A 448 -3.33 13.78 3.33
N GLN A 449 -3.02 14.31 2.15
CA GLN A 449 -3.99 15.06 1.33
C GLN A 449 -5.27 14.25 1.13
N ARG A 450 -5.12 13.01 0.65
CA ARG A 450 -6.26 12.16 0.32
C ARG A 450 -7.15 11.85 1.54
N ARG A 451 -6.54 11.63 2.71
CA ARG A 451 -7.26 11.44 3.97
C ARG A 451 -7.99 12.71 4.39
N VAL A 452 -7.34 13.87 4.35
CA VAL A 452 -7.99 15.13 4.72
C VAL A 452 -9.19 15.44 3.83
N GLU A 453 -9.04 15.26 2.51
CA GLU A 453 -10.14 15.43 1.54
C GLU A 453 -11.28 14.44 1.81
N SER A 454 -10.98 13.15 2.00
CA SER A 454 -12.00 12.10 2.04
C SER A 454 -12.62 11.89 3.42
N TRP A 455 -11.85 12.05 4.49
CA TRP A 455 -12.28 11.79 5.87
C TRP A 455 -12.83 13.03 6.56
N ASN A 456 -12.27 14.21 6.24
CA ASN A 456 -12.61 15.45 6.93
C ASN A 456 -13.39 16.42 6.03
N ASN A 457 -13.62 16.06 4.76
CA ASN A 457 -14.15 16.98 3.74
C ASN A 457 -13.31 18.28 3.65
N GLY A 458 -12.02 18.14 3.90
CA GLY A 458 -11.07 19.24 3.99
C GLY A 458 -10.55 19.70 2.63
N VAL A 459 -9.74 20.75 2.64
CA VAL A 459 -9.05 21.27 1.45
C VAL A 459 -7.56 21.02 1.57
N ALA A 460 -6.94 20.59 0.48
CA ALA A 460 -5.50 20.35 0.42
C ALA A 460 -4.84 21.14 -0.70
N SER A 461 -3.56 21.48 -0.50
CA SER A 461 -2.69 22.02 -1.54
C SER A 461 -1.30 21.40 -1.45
N LEU A 462 -0.57 21.41 -2.57
CA LEU A 462 0.81 20.95 -2.64
C LEU A 462 1.73 22.11 -3.02
N VAL A 463 2.92 22.13 -2.44
CA VAL A 463 3.99 23.07 -2.73
C VAL A 463 4.97 22.41 -3.68
N LYS A 464 5.16 23.00 -4.87
CA LYS A 464 6.13 22.56 -5.86
C LYS A 464 7.57 22.93 -5.45
N TRP A 465 8.52 22.11 -5.86
CA TRP A 465 9.95 22.27 -5.57
C TRP A 465 10.80 21.65 -6.69
N GLY A 466 12.12 21.70 -6.56
CA GLY A 466 13.09 21.13 -7.49
C GLY A 466 13.75 22.16 -8.42
N SER A 467 13.31 23.41 -8.37
CA SER A 467 13.92 24.55 -9.04
C SER A 467 13.55 25.87 -8.36
N PRO A 468 14.33 26.95 -8.55
CA PRO A 468 13.94 28.27 -8.08
C PRO A 468 12.56 28.67 -8.59
N ASN A 469 11.72 29.20 -7.70
CA ASN A 469 10.36 29.65 -8.02
C ASN A 469 9.44 28.55 -8.58
N ALA A 470 9.68 27.27 -8.25
CA ALA A 470 8.85 26.17 -8.75
C ALA A 470 7.36 26.29 -8.39
N ASP A 471 7.04 26.91 -7.26
CA ASP A 471 5.66 27.14 -6.79
C ASP A 471 5.11 28.54 -7.09
N ALA A 472 5.84 29.36 -7.86
CA ALA A 472 5.37 30.69 -8.24
C ALA A 472 4.10 30.60 -9.09
N HIS A 473 3.02 31.23 -8.61
CA HIS A 473 1.71 31.31 -9.27
C HIS A 473 0.97 32.58 -8.83
#